data_AF-A0A559PNV3-F1
#
_entry.id   AF-A0A559PNV3-F1
#
_cell.length_a   1.000
_cell.length_b   1.000
_cell.length_c   1.000
_cell.angle_alpha   90.00
_cell.angle_beta   90.00
_cell.angle_gamma   90.00
#
_symmetry.space_group_name_H-M   'P 1'
#
loop_
_entity.id
_entity.type
_entity.pdbx_description
1 polymer ?
#
loop_
_entity_poly.entity_id
_entity_poly.type
_entity_poly.pdbx_seq_one_letter_code
_entity_poly.pdbx_strand_id
1 'polypeptide(L)'
;MIKLFLYSDFEQFIPCNGLIPIYLYNVAIFFVYLLMAKPQEFTITQSVEELRALRKSQTNIKHEKRVMFLIYLKENKFKTRHELCDYLGIDPRTQQRWTKQYLENGISFLLTDLPKNKKSKIITPEIHKELEKRLNSSDQGFLGYWDAQAWVNNEFDIDIQYHWLRKYLIKHFKTKLKSPRKSHYKKDEEAGKAFLKTP
;
A
#
# COMPACT_ATOMS: atom_id res chain seq x y z
N MET A 1 23.29 1.02 23.17
CA MET A 1 23.51 -0.18 22.32
C MET A 1 22.56 -1.25 22.84
N ILE A 2 21.48 -1.55 22.12
CA ILE A 2 20.40 -2.44 22.60
C ILE A 2 20.55 -3.79 21.87
N LYS A 3 20.88 -4.84 22.63
CA LYS A 3 20.88 -6.23 22.15
C LYS A 3 19.48 -6.80 22.37
N LEU A 4 18.69 -6.91 21.31
CA LEU A 4 17.42 -7.62 21.37
C LEU A 4 17.64 -9.06 20.90
N PHE A 5 17.33 -10.02 21.77
CA PHE A 5 17.37 -11.44 21.46
C PHE A 5 16.16 -11.79 20.57
N LEU A 6 16.44 -12.24 19.35
CA LEU A 6 15.43 -12.82 18.47
C LEU A 6 15.45 -14.33 18.69
N TYR A 7 14.56 -14.84 19.55
CA TYR A 7 14.34 -16.28 19.69
C TYR A 7 13.04 -16.69 19.02
N SER A 8 13.14 -17.72 18.18
CA SER A 8 12.05 -18.54 17.67
C SER A 8 12.06 -19.84 18.46
N ASP A 9 10.93 -20.12 19.09
CA ASP A 9 10.70 -21.24 19.99
C ASP A 9 10.86 -22.60 19.31
N PHE A 10 11.56 -23.51 19.99
CA PHE A 10 11.47 -24.95 19.75
C PHE A 10 11.56 -25.71 21.09
N GLU A 11 10.79 -25.27 22.09
CA GLU A 11 10.44 -26.12 23.22
C GLU A 11 9.24 -26.98 22.84
N GLN A 12 9.48 -28.08 22.12
CA GLN A 12 8.63 -29.29 22.07
C GLN A 12 9.20 -30.31 21.07
N PHE A 13 10.33 -30.93 21.42
CA PHE A 13 10.69 -32.23 20.86
C PHE A 13 11.32 -33.07 21.96
N ILE A 14 10.46 -33.76 22.72
CA ILE A 14 10.88 -34.78 23.68
C ILE A 14 10.88 -36.11 22.90
N PRO A 15 12.04 -36.66 22.48
CA PRO A 15 12.06 -37.99 21.89
C PRO A 15 11.75 -39.03 22.97
N CYS A 16 10.82 -39.93 22.64
CA CYS A 16 10.48 -41.11 23.42
C CYS A 16 11.72 -41.98 23.67
N ASN A 17 11.94 -42.34 24.94
CA ASN A 17 12.63 -43.53 25.44
C ASN A 17 13.79 -44.09 24.58
N GLY A 18 14.98 -43.53 24.78
CA GLY A 18 16.25 -44.16 24.42
C GLY A 18 17.39 -43.42 25.11
N LEU A 19 18.25 -44.14 25.84
CA LEU A 19 19.45 -43.61 26.48
C LEU A 19 20.43 -43.07 25.42
N ILE A 20 20.23 -41.84 24.97
CA ILE A 20 21.19 -41.11 24.14
C ILE A 20 22.30 -40.61 25.09
N PRO A 21 23.59 -40.86 24.79
CA PRO A 21 24.68 -40.37 25.62
C PRO A 21 24.66 -38.84 25.69
N ILE A 22 24.80 -38.29 26.90
CA ILE A 22 24.70 -36.85 27.23
C ILE A 22 25.57 -35.97 26.31
N TYR A 23 26.69 -36.51 25.81
CA TYR A 23 27.58 -35.85 24.85
C TYR A 23 26.91 -35.56 23.50
N LEU A 24 26.06 -36.45 22.99
CA LEU A 24 25.33 -36.20 21.74
C LEU A 24 24.23 -35.14 21.92
N TYR A 25 23.60 -35.08 23.10
CA TYR A 25 22.67 -34.00 23.44
C TYR A 25 23.38 -32.64 23.49
N ASN A 26 24.54 -32.58 24.17
CA ASN A 26 25.32 -31.34 24.24
C ASN A 26 25.88 -30.90 22.88
N VAL A 27 26.30 -31.84 22.03
CA VAL A 27 26.77 -31.54 20.66
C VAL A 27 25.61 -31.10 19.76
N ALA A 28 24.45 -31.75 19.85
CA ALA A 28 23.26 -31.37 19.09
C ALA A 28 22.74 -29.99 19.54
N ILE A 29 22.68 -29.73 20.85
CA ILE A 29 22.35 -28.42 21.40
C ILE A 29 23.35 -27.38 20.89
N PHE A 30 24.66 -27.64 20.98
CA PHE A 30 25.70 -26.72 20.48
C PHE A 30 25.57 -26.44 18.97
N PHE A 31 25.28 -27.45 18.15
CA PHE A 31 25.04 -27.29 16.72
C PHE A 31 23.76 -26.50 16.41
N VAL A 32 22.69 -26.72 17.18
CA VAL A 32 21.46 -25.91 17.10
C VAL A 32 21.75 -24.46 17.42
N TYR A 33 22.51 -24.17 18.49
CA TYR A 33 22.95 -22.81 18.84
C TYR A 33 23.86 -22.17 17.76
N LEU A 34 24.70 -22.96 17.10
CA LEU A 34 25.61 -22.50 16.04
C LEU A 34 24.90 -22.22 14.70
N LEU A 35 23.81 -22.94 14.40
CA LEU A 35 22.97 -22.75 13.23
C LEU A 35 21.98 -21.57 13.37
N MET A 36 21.86 -20.97 14.56
CA MET A 36 20.95 -19.86 14.77
C MET A 36 21.42 -18.60 14.05
N ALA A 37 20.49 -17.96 13.33
CA ALA A 37 20.72 -16.66 12.74
C ALA A 37 21.11 -15.64 13.82
N LYS A 38 22.21 -14.90 13.58
CA LYS A 38 22.68 -13.87 14.50
C LYS A 38 21.59 -12.82 14.76
N PRO A 39 21.42 -12.34 16.00
CA PRO A 39 20.44 -11.32 16.31
C PRO A 39 20.77 -10.04 15.53
N GLN A 40 19.74 -9.45 14.91
CA GLN A 40 19.89 -8.20 14.20
C GLN A 40 19.96 -7.06 15.22
N GLU A 41 21.13 -6.44 15.35
CA GLU A 41 21.30 -5.22 16.13
C GLU A 41 20.69 -4.03 15.38
N PHE A 42 19.87 -3.24 16.07
CA PHE A 42 19.27 -2.04 15.49
C PHE A 42 19.23 -0.91 16.52
N THR A 43 19.50 0.31 16.08
CA THR A 43 19.59 1.50 16.94
C THR A 43 18.39 2.41 16.70
N ILE A 44 17.66 2.71 17.77
CA ILE A 44 16.54 3.67 17.75
C ILE A 44 17.08 5.06 18.08
N THR A 45 16.93 5.99 17.15
CA THR A 45 17.45 7.37 17.26
C THR A 45 16.65 8.22 18.25
N GLN A 46 15.32 8.14 18.25
CA GLN A 46 14.44 8.96 19.09
C GLN A 46 14.47 8.56 20.57
N SER A 47 14.39 9.51 21.49
CA SER A 47 14.33 9.24 22.93
C SER A 47 13.01 8.56 23.36
N VAL A 48 12.98 7.92 24.54
CA VAL A 48 11.76 7.26 25.03
C VAL A 48 10.65 8.28 25.30
N GLU A 49 11.01 9.47 25.77
CA GLU A 49 10.08 10.57 26.05
C GLU A 49 9.44 11.11 24.77
N GLU A 50 10.23 11.32 23.72
CA GLU A 50 9.75 11.68 22.39
C GLU A 50 8.74 10.65 21.86
N LEU A 51 9.07 9.36 21.97
CA LEU A 51 8.16 8.29 21.52
C LEU A 51 6.86 8.25 22.34
N ARG A 52 6.93 8.49 23.65
CA ARG A 52 5.73 8.56 24.50
C ARG A 52 4.84 9.75 24.16
N ALA A 53 5.43 10.91 23.88
CA ALA A 53 4.70 12.09 23.41
C ALA A 53 4.06 11.81 22.04
N LEU A 54 4.82 11.21 21.12
CA LEU A 54 4.34 10.84 19.79
C LEU A 54 3.21 9.80 19.84
N ARG A 55 3.26 8.85 20.77
CA ARG A 55 2.18 7.88 20.97
C ARG A 55 0.87 8.58 21.34
N LYS A 56 0.93 9.53 22.28
CA LYS A 56 -0.24 10.28 22.76
C LYS A 56 -0.87 11.16 21.67
N SER A 57 -0.10 11.63 20.69
CA SER A 57 -0.62 12.44 19.59
C SER A 57 -1.31 11.62 18.49
N GLN A 58 -1.13 10.30 18.45
CA GLN A 58 -1.76 9.46 17.43
C GLN A 58 -3.24 9.22 17.74
N THR A 59 -4.10 9.45 16.75
CA THR A 59 -5.53 9.08 16.81
C THR A 59 -5.80 7.69 16.24
N ASN A 60 -4.91 7.19 15.38
CA ASN A 60 -5.06 5.90 14.73
C ASN A 60 -4.39 4.78 15.54
N ILE A 61 -5.17 3.78 15.94
CA ILE A 61 -4.72 2.59 16.70
C ILE A 61 -3.54 1.89 16.02
N LYS A 62 -3.51 1.84 14.68
CA LYS A 62 -2.41 1.19 13.93
C LYS A 62 -1.10 1.97 14.10
N HIS A 63 -1.15 3.29 14.05
CA HIS A 63 0.02 4.15 14.22
C HIS A 63 0.48 4.13 15.68
N GLU A 64 -0.45 4.14 16.62
CA GLU A 64 -0.17 3.98 18.05
C GLU A 64 0.62 2.69 18.32
N LYS A 65 0.16 1.54 17.79
CA LYS A 65 0.87 0.25 17.93
C LYS A 65 2.29 0.29 17.34
N ARG A 66 2.51 1.00 16.24
CA ARG A 66 3.86 1.18 15.65
C ARG A 66 4.78 1.97 16.59
N VAL A 67 4.25 3.00 17.25
CA VAL A 67 5.03 3.77 18.24
C VAL A 67 5.27 2.94 19.51
N MET A 68 4.26 2.22 20.01
CA MET A 68 4.40 1.32 21.17
C MET A 68 5.47 0.25 20.93
N PHE A 69 5.52 -0.30 19.72
CA PHE A 69 6.56 -1.20 19.29
C PHE A 69 7.96 -0.59 19.49
N LEU A 70 8.21 0.64 19.00
CA LEU A 70 9.49 1.32 19.18
C LEU A 70 9.80 1.60 20.66
N ILE A 71 8.80 1.97 21.47
CA ILE A 71 8.97 2.20 22.91
C ILE A 71 9.47 0.92 23.60
N TYR A 72 8.76 -0.19 23.42
CA TYR A 72 9.11 -1.44 24.10
C TYR A 72 10.43 -2.05 23.64
N LEU A 73 10.77 -1.83 22.37
CA LEU A 73 12.10 -2.14 21.87
C LEU A 73 13.19 -1.31 22.55
N LYS A 74 12.96 0.00 22.73
CA LYS A 74 13.93 0.89 23.37
C LYS A 74 14.09 0.60 24.87
N GLU A 75 13.00 0.25 25.53
CA GLU A 75 12.97 -0.16 26.95
C GLU A 75 13.48 -1.59 27.18
N ASN A 76 13.70 -2.36 26.11
CA ASN A 76 14.11 -3.78 26.15
C ASN A 76 13.27 -4.63 27.11
N LYS A 77 11.94 -4.38 27.12
CA LYS A 77 11.02 -4.98 28.10
C LYS A 77 10.80 -6.48 27.89
N PHE A 78 10.93 -6.95 26.65
CA PHE A 78 10.66 -8.33 26.27
C PHE A 78 11.95 -9.01 25.82
N LYS A 79 12.09 -10.29 26.12
CA LYS A 79 13.30 -11.06 25.79
C LYS A 79 13.24 -11.58 24.37
N THR A 80 12.05 -11.98 23.91
CA THR A 80 11.86 -12.54 22.57
C THR A 80 11.00 -11.64 21.69
N ARG A 81 11.16 -11.82 20.38
CA ARG A 81 10.28 -11.17 19.38
C ARG A 81 8.82 -11.59 19.57
N HIS A 82 8.58 -12.88 19.80
CA HIS A 82 7.24 -13.43 19.87
C HIS A 82 6.48 -12.87 21.07
N GLU A 83 7.11 -12.78 22.24
CA GLU A 83 6.52 -12.12 23.43
C GLU A 83 6.04 -10.69 23.14
N LEU A 84 6.86 -9.88 22.47
CA LEU A 84 6.49 -8.51 22.09
C LEU A 84 5.33 -8.50 21.09
N CYS A 85 5.34 -9.43 20.13
CA CYS A 85 4.31 -9.57 19.11
C CYS A 85 2.98 -9.99 19.72
N ASP A 86 2.99 -10.97 20.63
CA ASP A 86 1.82 -11.48 21.34
C ASP A 86 1.22 -10.38 22.23
N TYR A 87 2.06 -9.65 22.96
CA TYR A 87 1.61 -8.53 23.79
C TYR A 87 0.94 -7.41 22.97
N LEU A 88 1.49 -7.07 21.80
CA LEU A 88 0.92 -6.04 20.92
C LEU A 88 -0.20 -6.57 20.01
N GLY A 89 -0.42 -7.88 19.97
CA GLY A 89 -1.35 -8.55 19.06
C GLY A 89 -1.01 -8.29 17.59
N ILE A 90 0.25 -8.53 17.19
CA ILE A 90 0.75 -8.36 15.82
C ILE A 90 1.50 -9.61 15.38
N ASP A 91 1.44 -9.91 14.08
CA ASP A 91 2.18 -11.02 13.50
C ASP A 91 3.71 -10.72 13.42
N PRO A 92 4.59 -11.71 13.68
CA PRO A 92 6.04 -11.52 13.60
C PRO A 92 6.55 -10.99 12.24
N ARG A 93 5.89 -11.30 11.11
CA ARG A 93 6.25 -10.71 9.80
C ARG A 93 5.89 -9.22 9.72
N THR A 94 4.81 -8.81 10.39
CA THR A 94 4.44 -7.40 10.49
C THR A 94 5.50 -6.63 11.28
N GLN A 95 5.95 -7.21 12.39
CA GLN A 95 7.02 -6.66 13.20
C GLN A 95 8.33 -6.53 12.39
N GLN A 96 8.74 -7.59 11.67
CA GLN A 96 9.90 -7.55 10.78
C GLN A 96 9.78 -6.45 9.71
N ARG A 97 8.59 -6.29 9.11
CA ARG A 97 8.32 -5.22 8.13
C ARG A 97 8.48 -3.83 8.76
N TRP A 98 7.96 -3.61 9.96
CA TRP A 98 8.09 -2.32 10.67
C TRP A 98 9.55 -2.00 10.99
N THR A 99 10.31 -2.97 11.48
CA THR A 99 11.75 -2.81 11.74
C THR A 99 12.49 -2.36 10.48
N LYS A 100 12.25 -3.05 9.34
CA LYS A 100 12.85 -2.69 8.06
C LYS A 100 12.47 -1.28 7.61
N GLN A 101 11.18 -0.94 7.67
CA GLN A 101 10.69 0.39 7.26
C GLN A 101 11.30 1.52 8.10
N TYR A 102 11.43 1.30 9.41
CA TYR A 102 12.05 2.26 10.32
C TYR A 102 13.54 2.45 10.03
N LEU A 103 14.27 1.35 9.76
CA LEU A 103 15.70 1.43 9.45
C LEU A 103 15.99 2.16 8.13
N GLU A 104 15.17 1.94 7.11
CA GLU A 104 15.37 2.55 5.80
C GLU A 104 14.95 4.03 5.75
N ASN A 105 13.87 4.40 6.44
CA ASN A 105 13.20 5.70 6.22
C ASN A 105 12.87 6.46 7.51
N GLY A 106 13.17 5.90 8.68
CA GLY A 106 12.91 6.51 9.98
C GLY A 106 11.45 6.49 10.44
N ILE A 107 11.17 7.29 11.47
CA ILE A 107 9.88 7.26 12.19
C ILE A 107 8.73 7.89 11.41
N SER A 108 8.98 8.95 10.65
CA SER A 108 7.97 9.63 9.84
C SER A 108 7.33 8.67 8.83
N PHE A 109 8.16 7.86 8.18
CA PHE A 109 7.72 6.85 7.24
C PHE A 109 7.01 5.68 7.91
N LEU A 110 7.47 5.26 9.10
CA LEU A 110 6.77 4.24 9.87
C LEU A 110 5.34 4.67 10.21
N LEU A 111 5.08 5.96 10.45
CA LEU A 111 3.73 6.48 10.71
C LEU A 111 2.94 6.86 9.46
N THR A 112 3.48 6.63 8.27
CA THR A 112 2.78 6.90 7.01
C THR A 112 2.21 5.61 6.43
N ASP A 113 0.93 5.65 6.03
CA ASP A 113 0.34 4.56 5.25
C ASP A 113 0.54 4.83 3.76
N LEU A 114 1.59 4.22 3.20
CA LEU A 114 1.82 4.30 1.77
C LEU A 114 0.70 3.58 0.99
N PRO A 115 0.08 4.24 0.01
CA PRO A 115 -0.82 3.56 -0.90
C PRO A 115 -0.01 2.52 -1.69
N LYS A 116 -0.60 1.33 -1.87
CA LYS A 116 -0.03 0.35 -2.80
C LYS A 116 -0.09 0.94 -4.20
N ASN A 117 1.06 1.31 -4.77
CA ASN A 117 1.15 1.74 -6.15
C ASN A 117 0.97 0.53 -7.09
N LYS A 118 -0.29 0.14 -7.29
CA LYS A 118 -0.66 -0.91 -8.25
C LYS A 118 -0.79 -0.28 -9.62
N LYS A 119 0.09 -0.67 -10.55
CA LYS A 119 -0.05 -0.32 -11.96
C LYS A 119 -1.32 -0.95 -12.52
N SER A 120 -2.00 -0.24 -13.41
CA SER A 120 -3.12 -0.80 -14.18
C SER A 120 -2.58 -1.91 -15.09
N LYS A 121 -3.30 -3.04 -15.17
CA LYS A 121 -2.98 -4.11 -16.12
C LYS A 121 -3.56 -3.86 -17.51
N ILE A 122 -4.69 -3.14 -17.56
CA ILE A 122 -5.51 -2.98 -18.77
C ILE A 122 -5.05 -1.76 -19.56
N ILE A 123 -4.87 -0.63 -18.89
CA ILE A 123 -4.42 0.61 -19.54
C ILE A 123 -2.94 0.77 -19.26
N THR A 124 -2.14 0.40 -20.26
CA THR A 124 -0.68 0.52 -20.23
C THR A 124 -0.27 2.00 -20.38
N PRO A 125 0.98 2.35 -20.04
CA PRO A 125 1.51 3.71 -20.25
C PRO A 125 1.50 4.14 -21.73
N GLU A 126 1.57 3.19 -22.66
CA GLU A 126 1.49 3.43 -24.10
C GLU A 126 0.09 3.88 -24.51
N ILE A 127 -0.94 3.13 -24.13
CA ILE A 127 -2.35 3.49 -24.37
C ILE A 127 -2.67 4.83 -23.74
N HIS A 128 -2.13 5.10 -22.54
CA HIS A 128 -2.29 6.40 -21.89
C HIS A 128 -1.77 7.56 -22.74
N LYS A 129 -0.57 7.42 -23.31
CA LYS A 129 0.05 8.46 -24.16
C LYS A 129 -0.73 8.68 -25.45
N GLU A 130 -1.18 7.61 -26.12
CA GLU A 130 -1.95 7.74 -27.35
C GLU A 130 -3.34 8.35 -27.08
N LEU A 131 -3.99 7.98 -25.97
CA LEU A 131 -5.21 8.64 -25.51
C LEU A 131 -5.00 10.14 -25.24
N GLU A 132 -3.89 10.50 -24.59
CA GLU A 132 -3.53 11.90 -24.32
C GLU A 132 -3.33 12.70 -25.61
N LYS A 133 -2.56 12.14 -26.55
CA LYS A 133 -2.29 12.75 -27.85
C LYS A 133 -3.58 13.00 -28.61
N ARG A 134 -4.46 12.00 -28.67
CA ARG A 134 -5.71 12.09 -29.41
C ARG A 134 -6.73 13.03 -28.75
N LEU A 135 -6.81 13.04 -27.43
CA LEU A 135 -7.67 13.99 -26.69
C LEU A 135 -7.26 15.45 -26.90
N ASN A 136 -5.96 15.72 -27.07
CA ASN A 136 -5.43 17.06 -27.30
C ASN A 136 -5.44 17.48 -28.78
N SER A 137 -5.81 16.59 -29.70
CA SER A 137 -5.83 16.86 -31.13
C SER A 137 -7.17 17.51 -31.53
N SER A 138 -7.13 18.63 -32.26
CA SER A 138 -8.34 19.32 -32.77
C SER A 138 -9.05 18.53 -33.87
N ASP A 139 -8.28 17.80 -34.69
CA ASP A 139 -8.77 17.25 -35.95
C ASP A 139 -9.31 15.82 -35.80
N GLN A 140 -8.82 15.10 -34.78
CA GLN A 140 -9.14 13.68 -34.54
C GLN A 140 -9.61 13.41 -33.11
N GLY A 141 -10.27 14.40 -32.50
CA GLY A 141 -10.84 14.27 -31.16
C GLY A 141 -11.95 13.22 -31.08
N PHE A 142 -12.18 12.68 -29.88
CA PHE A 142 -13.28 11.73 -29.66
C PHE A 142 -14.63 12.43 -29.64
N LEU A 143 -15.63 11.85 -30.31
CA LEU A 143 -17.01 12.33 -30.29
C LEU A 143 -17.65 12.15 -28.90
N GLY A 144 -17.23 11.12 -28.19
CA GLY A 144 -17.70 10.81 -26.85
C GLY A 144 -16.94 9.62 -26.24
N TYR A 145 -17.37 9.21 -25.05
CA TYR A 145 -16.73 8.11 -24.33
C TYR A 145 -16.91 6.74 -25.00
N TRP A 146 -18.00 6.56 -25.74
CA TRP A 146 -18.27 5.31 -26.47
C TRP A 146 -17.33 5.17 -27.67
N ASP A 147 -17.04 6.29 -28.34
CA ASP A 147 -16.10 6.36 -29.47
C ASP A 147 -14.67 6.11 -28.99
N ALA A 148 -14.28 6.72 -27.87
CA ALA A 148 -13.01 6.42 -27.22
C ALA A 148 -12.88 4.92 -26.84
N GLN A 149 -13.97 4.28 -26.40
CA GLN A 149 -13.98 2.85 -26.09
C GLN A 149 -13.81 1.99 -27.34
N ALA A 150 -14.61 2.25 -28.38
CA ALA A 150 -14.51 1.54 -29.63
C ALA A 150 -13.10 1.67 -30.22
N TRP A 151 -12.52 2.87 -30.19
CA TRP A 151 -11.17 3.08 -30.69
C TRP A 151 -10.11 2.32 -29.89
N VAL A 152 -10.11 2.39 -28.56
CA VAL A 152 -9.13 1.65 -27.74
C VAL A 152 -9.26 0.15 -27.97
N ASN A 153 -10.50 -0.36 -28.07
CA ASN A 153 -10.74 -1.77 -28.30
C ASN A 153 -10.23 -2.21 -29.68
N ASN A 154 -10.40 -1.39 -30.71
CA ASN A 154 -9.97 -1.71 -32.08
C ASN A 154 -8.46 -1.55 -32.29
N GLU A 155 -7.84 -0.51 -31.73
CA GLU A 155 -6.42 -0.20 -31.94
C GLU A 155 -5.50 -1.14 -31.15
N PHE A 156 -5.90 -1.47 -29.93
CA PHE A 156 -5.06 -2.23 -29.00
C PHE A 156 -5.53 -3.67 -28.77
N ASP A 157 -6.62 -4.10 -29.43
CA ASP A 157 -7.25 -5.42 -29.27
C ASP A 157 -7.58 -5.76 -27.80
N ILE A 158 -8.20 -4.81 -27.10
CA ILE A 158 -8.53 -4.93 -25.67
C ILE A 158 -10.04 -4.84 -25.50
N ASP A 159 -10.64 -5.74 -24.71
CA ASP A 159 -12.03 -5.56 -24.27
C ASP A 159 -12.09 -4.72 -22.99
N ILE A 160 -12.15 -3.39 -23.15
CA ILE A 160 -12.37 -2.47 -22.04
C ILE A 160 -13.86 -2.16 -21.90
N GLN A 161 -14.39 -2.40 -20.72
CA GLN A 161 -15.73 -2.01 -20.32
C GLN A 161 -15.90 -0.47 -20.25
N TYR A 162 -16.95 0.05 -20.87
CA TYR A 162 -17.27 1.49 -20.99
C TYR A 162 -17.09 2.28 -19.69
N HIS A 163 -17.64 1.77 -18.59
CA HIS A 163 -17.60 2.43 -17.28
C HIS A 163 -16.16 2.68 -16.81
N TRP A 164 -15.27 1.71 -17.02
CA TRP A 164 -13.88 1.78 -16.57
C TRP A 164 -13.08 2.77 -17.41
N LEU A 165 -13.24 2.75 -18.73
CA LEU A 165 -12.58 3.72 -19.60
C LEU A 165 -13.05 5.14 -19.30
N ARG A 166 -14.36 5.36 -19.19
CA ARG A 166 -14.91 6.67 -18.83
C ARG A 166 -14.35 7.18 -17.50
N LYS A 167 -14.33 6.32 -16.46
CA LYS A 167 -13.79 6.68 -15.14
C LYS A 167 -12.29 7.00 -15.22
N TYR A 168 -11.55 6.26 -16.04
CA TYR A 168 -10.13 6.50 -16.27
C TYR A 168 -9.88 7.86 -16.92
N LEU A 169 -10.58 8.16 -18.02
CA LEU A 169 -10.43 9.42 -18.76
C LEU A 169 -10.76 10.64 -17.88
N ILE A 170 -11.82 10.56 -17.07
CA ILE A 170 -12.18 11.61 -16.11
C ILE A 170 -11.11 11.77 -15.02
N LYS A 171 -10.58 10.67 -14.48
CA LYS A 171 -9.60 10.72 -13.39
C LYS A 171 -8.26 11.31 -13.84
N HIS A 172 -7.79 10.92 -15.03
CA HIS A 172 -6.45 11.23 -15.51
C HIS A 172 -6.40 12.49 -16.38
N PHE A 173 -7.35 12.64 -17.29
CA PHE A 173 -7.38 13.76 -18.25
C PHE A 173 -8.45 14.81 -17.92
N LYS A 174 -9.23 14.62 -16.85
CA LYS A 174 -10.31 15.54 -16.41
C LYS A 174 -11.33 15.85 -17.52
N THR A 175 -11.55 14.90 -18.43
CA THR A 175 -12.47 15.06 -19.55
C THR A 175 -13.90 15.31 -19.07
N LYS A 176 -14.62 16.14 -19.82
CA LYS A 176 -16.05 16.40 -19.57
C LYS A 176 -16.79 16.39 -20.89
N LEU A 177 -17.89 15.64 -20.95
CA LEU A 177 -18.78 15.68 -22.11
C LEU A 177 -19.43 17.07 -22.18
N LYS A 178 -19.39 17.68 -23.36
CA LYS A 178 -20.11 18.93 -23.59
C LYS A 178 -21.61 18.63 -23.52
N SER A 179 -22.28 19.21 -22.53
CA SER A 179 -23.74 19.16 -22.44
C SER A 179 -24.35 20.45 -22.99
N PRO A 180 -25.44 20.37 -23.76
CA PRO A 180 -26.20 21.55 -24.15
C PRO A 180 -26.74 22.26 -22.91
N ARG A 181 -26.92 23.58 -22.98
CA ARG A 181 -27.64 24.31 -21.91
C ARG A 181 -29.10 23.89 -21.92
N LYS A 182 -29.69 23.76 -20.73
CA LYS A 182 -31.12 23.55 -20.57
C LYS A 182 -31.87 24.71 -21.22
N SER A 183 -32.73 24.40 -22.19
CA SER A 183 -33.71 25.35 -22.70
C SER A 183 -34.87 25.51 -21.70
N HIS A 184 -35.51 26.68 -21.71
CA HIS A 184 -36.71 26.89 -20.92
C HIS A 184 -37.86 26.02 -21.47
N TYR A 185 -38.63 25.38 -20.60
CA TYR A 185 -39.68 24.43 -21.00
C TYR A 185 -40.86 25.08 -21.72
N LYS A 186 -41.12 26.38 -21.49
CA LYS A 186 -42.14 27.17 -22.22
C LYS A 186 -41.59 27.83 -23.48
N LYS A 187 -40.41 27.45 -23.96
CA LYS A 187 -39.86 28.04 -25.18
C LYS A 187 -40.72 27.58 -26.35
N ASP A 188 -41.29 28.53 -27.07
CA ASP A 188 -42.04 28.26 -28.30
C ASP A 188 -41.10 27.74 -29.40
N GLU A 189 -41.47 26.59 -29.98
CA GLU A 189 -40.71 25.93 -31.03
C GLU A 189 -40.80 26.66 -32.37
N GLU A 190 -41.93 27.32 -32.65
CA GLU A 190 -42.17 28.04 -33.91
C GLU A 190 -41.36 29.35 -33.93
N ALA A 191 -41.40 30.14 -32.86
CA ALA A 191 -40.54 31.32 -32.69
C ALA A 191 -39.04 30.98 -32.73
N GLY A 192 -38.65 29.81 -32.20
CA GLY A 192 -37.27 29.33 -32.26
C GLY A 192 -36.78 29.03 -33.68
N LYS A 193 -37.64 28.42 -34.52
CA LYS A 193 -37.34 28.13 -35.93
C LYS A 193 -37.35 29.41 -36.78
N ALA A 194 -38.20 30.39 -36.45
CA ALA A 194 -38.24 31.69 -37.14
C ALA A 194 -36.95 32.49 -36.91
N PHE A 195 -36.42 32.52 -35.68
CA PHE A 195 -35.17 33.21 -35.34
C PHE A 195 -33.94 32.70 -36.12
N LEU A 196 -33.87 31.40 -36.42
CA LEU A 196 -32.78 30.77 -37.17
C LEU A 196 -32.82 31.08 -38.68
N LYS A 197 -33.95 31.60 -39.19
CA LYS A 197 -34.18 31.82 -40.63
C LYS A 197 -33.99 33.27 -41.07
N THR A 198 -33.74 34.20 -40.14
CA THR A 198 -33.44 35.59 -40.45
C THR A 198 -31.93 35.73 -40.71
N PRO A 199 -31.49 36.18 -41.89
CA PRO A 199 -30.06 36.39 -42.20
C PRO A 199 -29.45 37.53 -41.40
#